data_AF-A0A4R2IPI8-F1
#
_entry.id   AF-A0A4R2IPI8-F1
#
_cell.length_a   1.000
_cell.length_b   1.000
_cell.length_c   1.000
_cell.angle_alpha   90.00
_cell.angle_beta   90.00
_cell.angle_gamma   90.00
#
_symmetry.space_group_name_H-M   'P 1'
#
loop_
_entity.id
_entity.type
_entity.pdbx_description
1 polymer ?
#
loop_
_entity_poly.entity_id
_entity_poly.type
_entity_poly.pdbx_seq_one_letter_code
_entity_poly.pdbx_strand_id
1 'polypeptide(L)'
;MVASVQELMAQQAVAAVKVTGAHHSSWNGSVTELPVDDPRRGVVGPDQSLRYHPVSVIAVLQDMFDRAGQQRDLETLKAYRQALRAVFHENIHLLAAAGTSYASALDAYYRPANQVLEEAVTELHTQNALDDYIDELGLEAIAPGIKAVRTEPEYQEYLPAAKNFSQALGSRAKLSGAKVIHRIAVVNAAEKFRVAASGSRQPCARPLP
;
A
#
# COMPACT_ATOMS: atom_id res chain seq x y z
N MET A 1 -2.44 17.23 6.66
CA MET A 1 -1.22 17.70 5.97
C MET A 1 -0.04 17.44 6.88
N VAL A 2 0.97 16.75 6.37
CA VAL A 2 2.23 16.50 7.08
C VAL A 2 3.28 17.54 6.66
N ALA A 3 4.16 17.93 7.59
CA ALA A 3 5.16 18.97 7.39
C ALA A 3 6.62 18.47 7.47
N SER A 4 6.82 17.19 7.83
CA SER A 4 8.15 16.56 7.90
C SER A 4 8.09 15.07 7.59
N VAL A 5 9.26 14.46 7.35
CA VAL A 5 9.36 12.99 7.21
C VAL A 5 8.90 12.29 8.48
N GLN A 6 9.24 12.82 9.66
CA GLN A 6 8.83 12.24 10.94
C GLN A 6 7.30 12.22 11.08
N GLU A 7 6.64 13.32 10.71
CA GLU A 7 5.18 13.37 10.68
C GLU A 7 4.56 12.45 9.62
N LEU A 8 5.17 12.35 8.43
CA LEU A 8 4.77 11.39 7.41
C LEU A 8 4.81 9.95 7.96
N MET A 9 5.93 9.57 8.59
CA MET A 9 6.11 8.24 9.16
C MET A 9 5.17 7.97 10.33
N ALA A 10 4.78 8.99 11.09
CA ALA A 10 3.80 8.88 12.16
C ALA A 10 2.35 8.76 11.63
N GLN A 11 2.05 9.32 10.46
CA GLN A 11 0.70 9.38 9.89
C GLN A 11 0.43 8.33 8.81
N GLN A 12 1.45 7.67 8.27
CA GLN A 12 1.36 6.78 7.11
C GLN A 12 0.25 5.72 7.22
N ALA A 13 0.16 5.02 8.35
CA ALA A 13 -0.81 3.94 8.54
C ALA A 13 -2.24 4.49 8.67
N VAL A 14 -2.39 5.64 9.33
CA VAL A 14 -3.67 6.32 9.47
C VAL A 14 -4.17 6.80 8.11
N ALA A 15 -3.28 7.40 7.31
CA ALA A 15 -3.60 7.83 5.95
C ALA A 15 -3.96 6.62 5.06
N ALA A 16 -3.21 5.52 5.16
CA ALA A 16 -3.53 4.30 4.41
C ALA A 16 -4.91 3.74 4.76
N VAL A 17 -5.27 3.69 6.05
CA VAL A 17 -6.61 3.27 6.49
C VAL A 17 -7.70 4.19 5.95
N LYS A 18 -7.51 5.51 5.99
CA LYS A 18 -8.51 6.47 5.48
C LYS A 18 -8.71 6.36 3.97
N VAL A 19 -7.63 6.28 3.21
CA VAL A 19 -7.65 6.18 1.74
C VAL A 19 -8.30 4.88 1.31
N THR A 20 -7.97 3.78 2.00
CA THR A 20 -8.47 2.46 1.62
C THR A 20 -9.80 2.09 2.29
N GLY A 21 -10.27 2.84 3.29
CA GLY A 21 -11.46 2.47 4.05
C GLY A 21 -11.36 1.11 4.75
N ALA A 22 -10.15 0.57 4.93
CA ALA A 22 -9.93 -0.62 5.74
C ALA A 22 -10.42 -0.39 7.18
N HIS A 23 -10.72 -1.46 7.91
CA HIS A 23 -11.16 -1.30 9.29
C HIS A 23 -10.05 -0.73 10.18
N HIS A 24 -8.82 -1.24 10.00
CA HIS A 24 -7.65 -0.79 10.73
C HIS A 24 -6.35 -1.23 10.03
N SER A 25 -5.23 -0.71 10.53
CA SER A 25 -3.89 -1.22 10.25
C SER A 25 -3.38 -1.98 11.47
N SER A 26 -2.64 -3.06 11.22
CA SER A 26 -1.94 -3.86 12.22
C SER A 26 -0.57 -3.28 12.59
N TRP A 27 -0.19 -2.13 12.03
CA TRP A 27 1.10 -1.49 12.32
C TRP A 27 1.31 -1.24 13.81
N ASN A 28 2.49 -1.61 14.31
CA ASN A 28 2.82 -1.51 15.74
C ASN A 28 3.34 -0.11 16.17
N GLY A 29 3.38 0.86 15.26
CA GLY A 29 3.89 2.21 15.53
C GLY A 29 5.41 2.38 15.32
N SER A 30 6.14 1.31 15.00
CA SER A 30 7.58 1.34 14.80
C SER A 30 7.96 1.46 13.32
N VAL A 31 8.88 2.40 13.04
CA VAL A 31 9.59 2.50 11.76
C VAL A 31 11.08 2.36 12.02
N THR A 32 11.73 1.48 11.28
CA THR A 32 13.19 1.31 11.31
C THR A 32 13.76 1.29 9.89
N GLU A 33 15.08 1.22 9.78
CA GLU A 33 15.75 1.16 8.48
C GLU A 33 16.10 -0.29 8.10
N LEU A 34 16.14 -0.54 6.80
CA LEU A 34 16.77 -1.73 6.24
C LEU A 34 18.31 -1.56 6.23
N PRO A 35 19.08 -2.66 6.16
CA PRO A 35 20.49 -2.59 5.79
C PRO A 35 20.67 -1.82 4.47
N VAL A 36 21.77 -1.07 4.35
CA VAL A 36 22.06 -0.24 3.16
C VAL A 36 22.23 -1.08 1.88
N ASP A 37 22.63 -2.35 2.03
CA ASP A 37 22.82 -3.32 0.95
C ASP A 37 21.59 -4.18 0.65
N ASP A 38 20.47 -3.96 1.35
CA ASP A 38 19.22 -4.68 1.08
C ASP A 38 18.63 -4.21 -0.27
N PRO A 39 18.29 -5.12 -1.19
CA PRO A 39 17.74 -4.72 -2.49
C PRO A 39 16.30 -4.17 -2.40
N ARG A 40 15.61 -4.36 -1.27
CA ARG A 40 14.21 -3.95 -1.10
C ARG A 40 14.11 -2.49 -0.68
N ARG A 41 13.02 -1.83 -1.08
CA ARG A 41 12.69 -0.48 -0.62
C ARG A 41 11.96 -0.46 0.73
N GLY A 42 11.15 -1.49 0.96
CA GLY A 42 10.29 -1.62 2.11
C GLY A 42 10.14 -3.09 2.50
N VAL A 43 9.82 -3.32 3.77
CA VAL A 43 9.31 -4.61 4.24
C VAL A 43 8.53 -4.44 5.54
N VAL A 44 7.47 -5.21 5.69
CA VAL A 44 6.78 -5.42 6.97
C VAL A 44 7.50 -6.50 7.80
N GLY A 45 7.91 -6.15 9.02
CA GLY A 45 8.47 -7.08 9.98
C GLY A 45 7.44 -8.05 10.56
N PRO A 46 7.85 -9.23 11.06
CA PRO A 46 6.94 -10.17 11.72
C PRO A 46 6.31 -9.59 13.00
N ASP A 47 6.96 -8.60 13.62
CA ASP A 47 6.47 -7.83 14.75
C ASP A 47 5.52 -6.68 14.35
N GLN A 48 5.17 -6.58 13.06
CA GLN A 48 4.37 -5.51 12.46
C GLN A 48 5.06 -4.14 12.44
N SER A 49 6.39 -4.10 12.56
CA SER A 49 7.17 -2.89 12.26
C SER A 49 7.25 -2.65 10.75
N LEU A 50 7.40 -1.38 10.37
CA LEU A 50 7.70 -1.00 8.99
C LEU A 50 9.19 -0.70 8.86
N ARG A 51 9.82 -1.21 7.81
CA ARG A 51 11.25 -1.02 7.57
C ARG A 51 11.48 -0.48 6.19
N TYR A 52 12.17 0.65 6.07
CA TYR A 52 12.40 1.31 4.79
C TYR A 52 13.88 1.43 4.47
N HIS A 53 14.20 1.40 3.19
CA HIS A 53 15.57 1.53 2.74
C HIS A 53 16.10 2.95 3.03
N PRO A 54 17.28 3.08 3.67
CA PRO A 54 17.78 4.38 4.13
C PRO A 54 18.05 5.35 2.97
N VAL A 55 18.64 4.87 1.87
CA VAL A 55 18.95 5.73 0.71
C VAL A 55 17.77 5.92 -0.23
N SER A 56 17.11 4.84 -0.65
CA SER A 56 16.12 4.88 -1.74
C SER A 56 14.70 5.26 -1.30
N VAL A 57 14.45 5.34 0.02
CA VAL A 57 13.17 5.80 0.60
C VAL A 57 13.41 6.94 1.59
N ILE A 58 14.13 6.69 2.69
CA ILE A 58 14.23 7.67 3.79
C ILE A 58 14.93 8.97 3.33
N ALA A 59 16.11 8.88 2.74
CA ALA A 59 16.86 10.05 2.26
C ALA A 59 16.13 10.79 1.13
N VAL A 60 15.43 10.06 0.26
CA VAL A 60 14.61 10.64 -0.82
C VAL A 60 13.44 11.44 -0.25
N LEU A 61 12.76 10.91 0.77
CA LEU A 61 11.68 11.64 1.44
C LEU A 61 12.23 12.83 2.26
N GLN A 62 13.41 12.71 2.87
CA GLN A 62 14.07 13.83 3.54
C GLN A 62 14.33 14.97 2.57
N ASP A 63 14.94 14.70 1.40
CA ASP A 63 15.14 15.72 0.36
C ASP A 63 13.80 16.33 -0.10
N MET A 64 12.73 15.52 -0.24
CA MET A 64 11.40 16.02 -0.59
C MET A 64 10.88 17.07 0.39
N PHE A 65 11.02 16.85 1.70
CA PHE A 65 10.57 17.79 2.72
C PHE A 65 11.53 18.98 2.89
N ASP A 66 12.85 18.77 2.78
CA ASP A 66 13.85 19.85 2.84
C ASP A 66 13.69 20.85 1.69
N ARG A 67 13.15 20.39 0.55
CA ARG A 67 12.87 21.17 -0.65
C ARG A 67 11.38 21.54 -0.79
N ALA A 68 10.61 21.49 0.29
CA ALA A 68 9.15 21.65 0.24
C ALA A 68 8.70 22.90 -0.56
N GLY A 69 7.72 22.70 -1.44
CA GLY A 69 7.12 23.74 -2.27
C GLY A 69 7.96 24.15 -3.49
N GLN A 70 9.20 23.67 -3.63
CA GLN A 70 10.05 23.97 -4.78
C GLN A 70 9.63 23.12 -6.00
N GLN A 71 9.69 23.73 -7.19
CA GLN A 71 9.61 22.97 -8.44
C GLN A 71 10.84 22.07 -8.59
N ARG A 72 10.63 20.82 -9.00
CA ARG A 72 11.69 19.81 -9.17
C ARG A 72 11.65 19.27 -10.59
N ASP A 73 12.79 18.74 -11.03
CA ASP A 73 12.84 18.04 -12.31
C ASP A 73 12.06 16.72 -12.28
N LEU A 74 11.77 16.19 -13.47
CA LEU A 74 10.97 14.98 -13.65
C LEU A 74 11.56 13.76 -12.94
N GLU A 75 12.89 13.61 -12.93
CA GLU A 75 13.55 12.45 -12.33
C GLU A 75 13.49 12.50 -10.81
N THR A 76 13.63 13.68 -10.22
CA THR A 76 13.45 13.91 -8.79
C THR A 76 12.01 13.64 -8.37
N LEU A 77 11.01 14.12 -9.11
CA LEU A 77 9.60 13.83 -8.83
C LEU A 77 9.29 12.33 -8.93
N LYS A 78 9.87 11.62 -9.90
CA LYS A 78 9.75 10.16 -10.00
C LYS A 78 10.36 9.47 -8.79
N ALA A 79 11.52 9.91 -8.30
CA ALA A 79 12.15 9.36 -7.11
C ALA A 79 11.26 9.54 -5.87
N TYR A 80 10.73 10.76 -5.65
CA TYR A 80 9.78 11.02 -4.56
C TYR A 80 8.55 10.13 -4.65
N ARG A 81 7.94 10.02 -5.85
CA ARG A 81 6.77 9.18 -6.06
C ARG A 81 7.07 7.70 -5.82
N GLN A 82 8.24 7.19 -6.22
CA GLN A 82 8.64 5.81 -5.92
C GLN A 82 8.82 5.57 -4.41
N ALA A 83 9.41 6.53 -3.68
CA ALA A 83 9.57 6.40 -2.24
C ALA A 83 8.20 6.37 -1.53
N LEU A 84 7.26 7.24 -1.92
CA LEU A 84 5.89 7.25 -1.37
C LEU A 84 5.11 5.99 -1.71
N ARG A 85 5.32 5.46 -2.92
CA ARG A 85 4.73 4.20 -3.34
C ARG A 85 5.19 3.04 -2.45
N ALA A 86 6.49 2.94 -2.16
CA ALA A 86 7.02 1.93 -1.24
C ALA A 86 6.41 2.08 0.15
N VAL A 87 6.33 3.31 0.67
CA VAL A 87 5.66 3.58 1.95
C VAL A 87 4.22 3.08 1.96
N PHE A 88 3.43 3.44 0.94
CA PHE A 88 2.02 3.05 0.89
C PHE A 88 1.82 1.55 0.69
N HIS A 89 2.66 0.92 -0.16
CA HIS A 89 2.66 -0.52 -0.40
C HIS A 89 2.81 -1.32 0.89
N GLU A 90 3.83 -1.01 1.69
CA GLU A 90 4.05 -1.72 2.96
C GLU A 90 2.91 -1.50 3.95
N ASN A 91 2.27 -0.33 3.95
CA ASN A 91 1.10 -0.09 4.79
C ASN A 91 -0.11 -0.92 4.36
N ILE A 92 -0.28 -1.20 3.06
CA ILE A 92 -1.38 -2.03 2.56
C ILE A 92 -1.27 -3.47 3.08
N HIS A 93 -0.07 -4.03 3.18
CA HIS A 93 0.14 -5.36 3.77
C HIS A 93 -0.36 -5.47 5.22
N LEU A 94 -0.36 -4.35 5.96
CA LEU A 94 -0.80 -4.30 7.35
C LEU A 94 -2.31 -4.04 7.51
N LEU A 95 -3.06 -3.81 6.43
CA LEU A 95 -4.50 -3.58 6.52
C LEU A 95 -5.25 -4.86 6.87
N ALA A 96 -6.26 -4.72 7.72
CA ALA A 96 -7.08 -5.85 8.15
C ALA A 96 -8.55 -5.46 8.33
N ALA A 97 -9.41 -6.48 8.21
CA ALA A 97 -10.85 -6.38 8.42
C ALA A 97 -11.19 -6.42 9.92
N ALA A 98 -12.43 -6.12 10.25
CA ALA A 98 -12.91 -6.23 11.63
C ALA A 98 -12.72 -7.66 12.17
N GLY A 99 -12.10 -7.76 13.35
CA GLY A 99 -11.87 -9.04 14.03
C GLY A 99 -10.71 -9.88 13.47
N THR A 100 -9.91 -9.34 12.53
CA THR A 100 -8.71 -10.00 12.01
C THR A 100 -7.47 -9.12 12.20
N SER A 101 -6.27 -9.68 12.04
CA SER A 101 -5.01 -8.92 12.11
C SER A 101 -3.95 -9.52 11.18
N TYR A 102 -2.86 -8.78 10.94
CA TYR A 102 -1.69 -9.30 10.21
C TYR A 102 -1.11 -10.55 10.88
N ALA A 103 -0.90 -10.49 12.20
CA ALA A 103 -0.32 -11.61 12.96
C ALA A 103 -1.16 -12.90 12.84
N SER A 104 -2.48 -12.79 12.82
CA SER A 104 -3.38 -13.94 12.64
C SER A 104 -3.32 -14.59 11.25
N ALA A 105 -2.71 -13.92 10.27
CA ALA A 105 -2.63 -14.36 8.88
C ALA A 105 -1.20 -14.70 8.42
N LEU A 106 -0.21 -14.63 9.31
CA LEU A 106 1.20 -14.83 8.94
C LEU A 106 1.46 -16.22 8.32
N ASP A 107 0.87 -17.27 8.90
CA ASP A 107 0.96 -18.64 8.36
C ASP A 107 0.31 -18.76 6.97
N ALA A 108 -0.75 -17.99 6.71
CA ALA A 108 -1.39 -17.98 5.40
C ALA A 108 -0.53 -17.20 4.40
N TYR A 109 0.05 -16.07 4.80
CA TYR A 109 0.92 -15.23 3.97
C TYR A 109 2.07 -16.04 3.37
N TYR A 110 2.77 -16.87 4.16
CA TYR A 110 3.90 -17.66 3.68
C TYR A 110 3.53 -18.87 2.81
N ARG A 111 2.24 -19.11 2.53
CA ARG A 111 1.85 -20.09 1.52
C ARG A 111 2.09 -19.50 0.13
N PRO A 112 2.78 -20.21 -0.78
CA PRO A 112 3.17 -19.63 -2.08
C PRO A 112 2.03 -18.97 -2.86
N ALA A 113 0.85 -19.59 -2.89
CA ALA A 113 -0.30 -19.04 -3.59
C ALA A 113 -0.84 -17.75 -2.96
N ASN A 114 -0.83 -17.66 -1.62
CA ASN A 114 -1.27 -16.47 -0.90
C ASN A 114 -0.26 -15.34 -1.09
N GLN A 115 1.04 -15.62 -1.02
CA GLN A 115 2.07 -14.60 -1.22
C GLN A 115 1.97 -13.96 -2.61
N VAL A 116 1.79 -14.75 -3.66
CA VAL A 116 1.61 -14.22 -5.03
C VAL A 116 0.36 -13.35 -5.13
N LEU A 117 -0.76 -13.79 -4.54
CA LEU A 117 -1.98 -12.99 -4.54
C LEU A 117 -1.84 -11.70 -3.72
N GLU A 118 -1.20 -11.79 -2.56
CA GLU A 118 -0.92 -10.69 -1.64
C GLU A 118 -0.13 -9.59 -2.35
N GLU A 119 1.05 -9.91 -2.87
CA GLU A 119 1.91 -8.94 -3.55
C GLU A 119 1.22 -8.35 -4.78
N ALA A 120 0.58 -9.18 -5.61
CA ALA A 120 -0.04 -8.70 -6.85
C ALA A 120 -1.22 -7.76 -6.61
N VAL A 121 -2.04 -8.04 -5.58
CA VAL A 121 -3.17 -7.19 -5.21
C VAL A 121 -2.69 -5.93 -4.52
N THR A 122 -1.73 -6.04 -3.60
CA THR A 122 -1.16 -4.89 -2.89
C THR A 122 -0.51 -3.93 -3.88
N GLU A 123 0.36 -4.42 -4.76
CA GLU A 123 1.00 -3.65 -5.83
C GLU A 123 -0.02 -2.92 -6.72
N LEU A 124 -1.04 -3.65 -7.22
CA LEU A 124 -2.04 -3.06 -8.10
C LEU A 124 -2.92 -2.06 -7.35
N HIS A 125 -3.22 -2.29 -6.07
CA HIS A 125 -3.97 -1.34 -5.26
C HIS A 125 -3.17 -0.08 -4.97
N THR A 126 -1.88 -0.22 -4.62
CA THR A 126 -0.94 0.89 -4.45
C THR A 126 -0.98 1.80 -5.67
N GLN A 127 -0.85 1.24 -6.87
CA GLN A 127 -0.89 2.05 -8.10
C GLN A 127 -2.22 2.78 -8.30
N ASN A 128 -3.34 2.12 -8.02
CA ASN A 128 -4.67 2.69 -8.23
C ASN A 128 -5.00 3.81 -7.24
N ALA A 129 -4.44 3.78 -6.02
CA ALA A 129 -4.82 4.68 -4.92
C ALA A 129 -3.68 5.59 -4.43
N LEU A 130 -2.49 5.54 -5.05
CA LEU A 130 -1.35 6.36 -4.62
C LEU A 130 -1.65 7.87 -4.68
N ASP A 131 -2.40 8.31 -5.68
CA ASP A 131 -2.78 9.72 -5.81
C ASP A 131 -3.68 10.19 -4.67
N ASP A 132 -4.62 9.35 -4.22
CA ASP A 132 -5.48 9.64 -3.07
C ASP A 132 -4.67 9.66 -1.77
N TYR A 133 -3.64 8.80 -1.65
CA TYR A 133 -2.71 8.80 -0.53
C TYR A 133 -1.84 10.06 -0.48
N ILE A 134 -1.37 10.53 -1.63
CA ILE A 134 -0.66 11.81 -1.77
C ILE A 134 -1.56 12.98 -1.35
N ASP A 135 -2.84 12.96 -1.75
CA ASP A 135 -3.82 13.99 -1.40
C ASP A 135 -4.15 14.01 0.10
N GLU A 136 -4.43 12.85 0.70
CA GLU A 136 -4.74 12.72 2.15
C GLU A 136 -3.61 13.29 3.01
N LEU A 137 -2.36 13.08 2.60
CA LEU A 137 -1.18 13.59 3.31
C LEU A 137 -0.87 15.06 2.96
N GLY A 138 -1.48 15.62 1.90
CA GLY A 138 -1.24 16.97 1.42
C GLY A 138 0.12 17.15 0.75
N LEU A 139 0.65 16.09 0.14
CA LEU A 139 2.03 16.06 -0.37
C LEU A 139 2.21 16.81 -1.69
N GLU A 140 1.13 17.14 -2.41
CA GLU A 140 1.21 18.01 -3.60
C GLU A 140 1.72 19.42 -3.24
N ALA A 141 1.46 19.91 -2.02
CA ALA A 141 2.02 21.18 -1.54
C ALA A 141 3.51 21.08 -1.20
N ILE A 142 3.98 19.89 -0.81
CA ILE A 142 5.38 19.61 -0.47
C ILE A 142 6.20 19.36 -1.74
N ALA A 143 5.68 18.56 -2.67
CA ALA A 143 6.30 18.26 -3.95
C ALA A 143 5.31 18.56 -5.11
N PRO A 144 5.21 19.82 -5.54
CA PRO A 144 4.32 20.20 -6.62
C PRO A 144 4.57 19.40 -7.91
N GLY A 145 3.51 18.84 -8.49
CA GLY A 145 3.57 18.04 -9.72
C GLY A 145 3.86 16.54 -9.49
N ILE A 146 3.99 16.07 -8.25
CA ILE A 146 4.29 14.66 -7.95
C ILE A 146 3.19 13.69 -8.41
N LYS A 147 1.94 14.15 -8.55
CA LYS A 147 0.85 13.33 -9.12
C LYS A 147 0.89 13.25 -10.65
N ALA A 148 1.53 14.22 -11.30
CA ALA A 148 1.60 14.25 -12.77
C ALA A 148 2.63 13.25 -13.33
N VAL A 149 3.54 12.75 -12.49
CA VAL A 149 4.59 11.81 -12.92
C VAL A 149 4.12 10.36 -12.74
N ARG A 150 4.55 9.49 -13.67
CA ARG A 150 4.34 8.05 -13.57
C ARG A 150 5.62 7.36 -13.17
N THR A 151 5.48 6.31 -12.39
CA THR A 151 6.57 5.46 -11.97
C THR A 151 6.31 4.02 -12.39
N GLU A 152 7.38 3.31 -12.73
CA GLU A 152 7.28 1.91 -13.12
C GLU A 152 6.97 1.03 -11.90
N PRO A 153 6.13 -0.01 -12.07
CA PRO A 153 5.89 -0.99 -11.02
C PRO A 153 7.11 -1.83 -10.65
N GLU A 154 7.22 -2.26 -9.39
CA GLU A 154 8.27 -3.18 -8.94
C GLU A 154 7.97 -4.64 -9.32
N TYR A 155 6.70 -5.05 -9.31
CA TYR A 155 6.26 -6.42 -9.62
C TYR A 155 5.52 -6.52 -10.96
N GLN A 156 6.16 -6.11 -12.04
CA GLN A 156 5.55 -6.04 -13.38
C GLN A 156 5.02 -7.39 -13.87
N GLU A 157 5.61 -8.51 -13.42
CA GLU A 157 5.25 -9.85 -13.85
C GLU A 157 3.87 -10.30 -13.36
N TYR A 158 3.42 -9.84 -12.19
CA TYR A 158 2.14 -10.28 -11.60
C TYR A 158 0.97 -9.38 -11.98
N LEU A 159 1.24 -8.13 -12.36
CA LEU A 159 0.23 -7.13 -12.60
C LEU A 159 -0.74 -7.46 -13.75
N PRO A 160 -0.29 -7.97 -14.92
CA PRO A 160 -1.20 -8.35 -15.99
C PRO A 160 -2.21 -9.41 -15.53
N ALA A 161 -1.75 -10.41 -14.77
CA ALA A 161 -2.61 -11.47 -14.25
C ALA A 161 -3.62 -10.93 -13.24
N ALA A 162 -3.19 -10.14 -12.24
CA ALA A 162 -4.08 -9.53 -11.25
C ALA A 162 -5.11 -8.58 -11.90
N LYS A 163 -4.69 -7.81 -12.90
CA LYS A 163 -5.57 -6.92 -13.66
C LYS A 163 -6.63 -7.70 -14.44
N ASN A 164 -6.24 -8.71 -15.21
CA ASN A 164 -7.19 -9.52 -15.98
C ASN A 164 -8.14 -10.29 -15.05
N PHE A 165 -7.62 -10.86 -13.96
CA PHE A 165 -8.40 -11.57 -12.95
C PHE A 165 -9.46 -10.67 -12.32
N SER A 166 -9.06 -9.48 -11.84
CA SER A 166 -9.99 -8.53 -11.22
C SER A 166 -11.02 -7.97 -12.20
N GLN A 167 -10.66 -7.77 -13.47
CA GLN A 167 -11.61 -7.40 -14.53
C GLN A 167 -12.65 -8.49 -14.81
N ALA A 168 -12.23 -9.76 -14.84
CA ALA A 168 -13.12 -10.89 -15.04
C ALA A 168 -14.11 -11.04 -13.87
N LEU A 169 -13.61 -10.98 -12.63
CA LEU A 169 -14.44 -10.98 -11.42
C LEU A 169 -15.40 -9.78 -11.39
N GLY A 170 -14.89 -8.59 -11.73
CA GLY A 170 -15.67 -7.35 -11.78
C GLY A 170 -16.82 -7.45 -12.77
N SER A 171 -16.56 -7.95 -13.98
CA SER A 171 -17.58 -8.16 -15.00
C SER A 171 -18.72 -9.07 -14.51
N ARG A 172 -18.39 -10.16 -13.82
CA ARG A 172 -19.38 -11.07 -13.22
C ARG A 172 -20.16 -10.42 -12.07
N ALA A 173 -19.51 -9.58 -11.27
CA ALA A 173 -20.07 -8.93 -10.10
C ALA A 173 -20.70 -7.55 -10.39
N LYS A 174 -20.67 -7.07 -11.63
CA LYS A 174 -21.04 -5.71 -12.05
C LYS A 174 -20.26 -4.61 -11.30
N LEU A 175 -18.95 -4.82 -11.13
CA LEU A 175 -18.02 -3.86 -10.53
C LEU A 175 -16.84 -3.59 -11.46
N SER A 176 -16.15 -2.47 -11.24
CA SER A 176 -14.85 -2.24 -11.87
C SER A 176 -13.78 -3.18 -11.29
N GLY A 177 -12.77 -3.51 -12.11
CA GLY A 177 -11.62 -4.29 -11.63
C GLY A 177 -10.90 -3.62 -10.46
N ALA A 178 -10.76 -2.29 -10.48
CA ALA A 178 -10.19 -1.51 -9.38
C ALA A 178 -10.95 -1.72 -8.06
N LYS A 179 -12.29 -1.75 -8.11
CA LYS A 179 -13.12 -1.99 -6.91
C LYS A 179 -12.99 -3.41 -6.38
N VAL A 180 -12.78 -4.39 -7.27
CA VAL A 180 -12.47 -5.77 -6.87
C VAL A 180 -11.12 -5.84 -6.17
N ILE A 181 -10.07 -5.25 -6.78
CA ILE A 181 -8.72 -5.19 -6.19
C ILE A 181 -8.75 -4.54 -4.82
N HIS A 182 -9.38 -3.37 -4.70
CA HIS A 182 -9.55 -2.68 -3.42
C HIS A 182 -10.19 -3.58 -2.36
N ARG A 183 -11.28 -4.28 -2.67
CA ARG A 183 -11.95 -5.20 -1.71
C ARG A 183 -11.03 -6.32 -1.24
N ILE A 184 -10.15 -6.81 -2.10
CA ILE A 184 -9.19 -7.87 -1.75
C ILE A 184 -7.99 -7.28 -0.98
N ALA A 185 -7.58 -6.04 -1.28
CA ALA A 185 -6.41 -5.41 -0.68
C ALA A 185 -6.60 -5.06 0.80
N VAL A 186 -7.82 -4.70 1.22
CA VAL A 186 -8.13 -4.20 2.57
C VAL A 186 -8.39 -5.30 3.62
N VAL A 187 -8.16 -6.55 3.26
CA VAL A 187 -8.24 -7.71 4.17
C VAL A 187 -6.88 -8.36 4.29
N ASN A 188 -6.65 -9.12 5.36
CA ASN A 188 -5.37 -9.80 5.54
C ASN A 188 -5.19 -10.97 4.55
N ALA A 189 -3.96 -11.47 4.44
CA ALA A 189 -3.57 -12.51 3.48
C ALA A 189 -4.41 -13.81 3.55
N ALA A 190 -4.94 -14.16 4.74
CA ALA A 190 -5.76 -15.36 4.92
C ALA A 190 -7.15 -15.23 4.27
N GLU A 191 -7.65 -14.01 4.11
CA GLU A 191 -9.01 -13.74 3.62
C GLU A 191 -9.07 -13.44 2.12
N LYS A 192 -7.96 -13.11 1.48
CA LYS A 192 -7.93 -12.62 0.09
C LYS A 192 -8.58 -13.57 -0.92
N PHE A 193 -8.26 -14.87 -0.85
CA PHE A 193 -8.91 -15.88 -1.71
C PHE A 193 -10.41 -15.98 -1.47
N ARG A 194 -10.86 -15.89 -0.21
CA ARG A 194 -12.29 -15.93 0.13
C ARG A 194 -13.03 -14.73 -0.44
N VAL A 195 -12.44 -13.52 -0.33
CA VAL A 195 -13.03 -12.28 -0.88
C VAL A 195 -13.04 -12.31 -2.41
N ALA A 196 -11.99 -12.82 -3.04
CA ALA A 196 -11.94 -13.01 -4.49
C ALA A 196 -13.02 -14.00 -4.97
N ALA A 197 -13.16 -15.15 -4.27
CA ALA A 197 -14.13 -16.20 -4.61
C ALA A 197 -15.59 -15.80 -4.37
N SER A 198 -15.87 -14.97 -3.35
CA SER A 198 -17.23 -14.46 -3.09
C SER A 198 -17.73 -13.49 -4.17
N GLY A 199 -16.93 -13.26 -5.21
CA GLY A 199 -17.26 -12.36 -6.30
C GLY A 199 -17.47 -10.95 -5.78
N SER A 200 -16.69 -10.56 -4.76
CA SER A 200 -16.71 -9.25 -4.12
C SER A 200 -17.95 -8.93 -3.26
N ARG A 201 -18.83 -9.86 -2.89
CA ARG A 201 -19.89 -9.52 -1.91
C ARG A 201 -19.22 -9.10 -0.59
N GLN A 202 -19.55 -7.89 -0.12
CA GLN A 202 -19.06 -7.35 1.14
C GLN A 202 -19.43 -8.36 2.24
N PRO A 203 -18.49 -8.77 3.12
CA PRO A 203 -18.83 -9.67 4.20
C PRO A 203 -19.88 -8.97 5.06
N CYS A 204 -21.13 -9.46 5.02
CA CYS A 204 -22.14 -9.05 5.98
C CYS A 204 -21.56 -9.33 7.37
N ALA A 205 -21.46 -8.29 8.19
CA ALA A 205 -21.26 -8.47 9.61
C ALA A 205 -22.32 -9.47 10.09
N ARG A 206 -21.89 -10.63 10.59
CA ARG A 206 -22.80 -11.46 11.39
C ARG A 206 -23.13 -10.62 12.62
N PRO A 207 -24.41 -10.36 12.95
CA PRO A 207 -24.74 -9.92 14.28
C PRO A 207 -24.24 -11.00 15.23
N LEU A 208 -23.50 -10.61 16.27
CA LEU A 208 -23.22 -11.50 17.38
C LEU A 208 -24.55 -11.90 18.05
N PRO A 209 -24.67 -13.13 18.57
CA PRO A 209 -25.86 -13.59 19.28
C PRO A 209 -26.14 -12.78 20.55
#